data_AF-A0AAJ2G2E1-F1
#
_entry.id   AF-A0AAJ2G2E1-F1
#
_cell.length_a   1.000
_cell.length_b   1.000
_cell.length_c   1.000
_cell.angle_alpha   90.00
_cell.angle_beta   90.00
_cell.angle_gamma   90.00
#
_symmetry.space_group_name_H-M   'P 1'
#
loop_
_entity.id
_entity.type
_entity.pdbx_description
1 polymer ?
#
loop_
_entity_poly.entity_id
_entity_poly.type
_entity_poly.pdbx_seq_one_letter_code
_entity_poly.pdbx_strand_id
1 'polypeptide(L)'
;MLEGSRGELGKRIIDPGDQKLLRHLIATMGSLQDETLRILFLDGIGRLIADEQVQRGTVHQLVIYPRPIFRRAMEHNAASLILVHNHPSGDATPSEEDLIATRALVQISRSLDIEIVEHIVVTNSECRRIMKSRPRPNTTAKSAGQHLRDSASDRSSSEQARTDQALANARRAVRRRLLRQQLFGSPEILGEPAWDMLVELFIHECEDKPISTGSLCGAVERPLSSAMRVLQKLCDAELIYRAEDPSDGRRQFVRLAPSVAHRLHAYFSEGGET
;
A
#
# COMPACT_ATOMS: atom_id res chain seq x y z
N MET A 1 -15.15 -2.23 -29.26
CA MET A 1 -13.75 -2.06 -29.68
C MET A 1 -13.11 -1.03 -28.75
N LEU A 2 -12.50 -1.48 -27.64
CA LEU A 2 -11.53 -0.76 -26.77
C LEU A 2 -11.33 -1.55 -25.45
N GLU A 3 -11.05 -2.85 -25.55
CA GLU A 3 -10.44 -3.63 -24.44
C GLU A 3 -8.95 -3.29 -24.26
N GLY A 4 -8.39 -2.42 -25.13
CA GLY A 4 -6.96 -2.10 -25.19
C GLY A 4 -6.44 -1.06 -24.19
N SER A 5 -7.31 -0.25 -23.55
CA SER A 5 -6.83 0.88 -22.71
C SER A 5 -6.53 0.51 -21.25
N ARG A 6 -6.93 -0.68 -20.78
CA ARG A 6 -6.55 -1.18 -19.44
C ARG A 6 -5.10 -1.67 -19.37
N GLY A 7 -4.53 -2.12 -20.49
CA GLY A 7 -3.18 -2.69 -20.54
C GLY A 7 -2.04 -1.66 -20.54
N GLU A 8 -2.31 -0.42 -20.98
CA GLU A 8 -1.26 0.62 -21.12
C GLU A 8 -1.02 1.43 -19.83
N LEU A 9 -1.99 1.48 -18.90
CA LEU A 9 -1.85 2.24 -17.64
C LEU A 9 -0.99 1.51 -16.59
N GLY A 10 -0.93 0.17 -16.63
CA GLY A 10 -0.21 -0.65 -15.64
C GLY A 10 1.32 -0.54 -15.67
N LYS A 11 1.90 0.18 -16.64
CA LYS A 11 3.37 0.40 -16.73
C LYS A 11 3.78 1.86 -16.53
N ARG A 12 2.83 2.78 -16.39
CA ARG A 12 3.08 4.22 -16.42
C ARG A 12 2.99 4.83 -15.03
N ILE A 13 3.96 5.68 -14.71
CA ILE A 13 3.91 6.51 -13.50
C ILE A 13 2.74 7.48 -13.66
N ILE A 14 1.87 7.52 -12.66
CA ILE A 14 0.67 8.36 -12.66
C ILE A 14 1.02 9.68 -11.98
N ASP A 15 0.88 10.77 -12.74
CA ASP A 15 0.90 12.13 -12.20
C ASP A 15 -0.56 12.63 -12.09
N PRO A 16 -1.04 13.03 -10.90
CA PRO A 16 -2.38 13.59 -10.71
C PRO A 16 -2.67 14.82 -11.59
N GLY A 17 -1.63 15.55 -12.04
CA GLY A 17 -1.74 16.69 -12.93
C GLY A 17 -1.75 16.34 -14.43
N ASP A 18 -1.58 15.07 -14.79
CA ASP A 18 -1.50 14.65 -16.19
C ASP A 18 -2.84 14.84 -16.92
N GLN A 19 -2.83 15.66 -17.97
CA GLN A 19 -4.02 15.95 -18.76
C GLN A 19 -4.68 14.69 -19.36
N LYS A 20 -3.89 13.63 -19.68
CA LYS A 20 -4.45 12.36 -20.17
C LYS A 20 -5.22 11.64 -19.08
N LEU A 21 -4.71 11.64 -17.84
CA LEU A 21 -5.41 11.08 -16.69
C LEU A 21 -6.70 11.86 -16.45
N LEU A 22 -6.63 13.18 -16.34
CA LEU A 22 -7.80 14.03 -16.07
C LEU A 22 -8.90 13.85 -17.13
N ARG A 23 -8.54 13.79 -18.41
CA ARG A 23 -9.52 13.50 -19.49
C ARG A 23 -10.14 12.12 -19.35
N HIS A 24 -9.37 11.11 -18.95
CA HIS A 24 -9.89 9.77 -18.70
C HIS A 24 -10.86 9.75 -17.52
N LEU A 25 -10.55 10.47 -16.43
CA LEU A 25 -11.43 10.58 -15.27
C LEU A 25 -12.74 11.28 -15.63
N ILE A 26 -12.70 12.40 -16.37
CA ILE A 26 -13.91 13.07 -16.88
C ILE A 26 -14.74 12.11 -17.73
N ALA A 27 -14.12 11.41 -18.68
CA ALA A 27 -14.83 10.49 -19.58
C ALA A 27 -15.47 9.29 -18.85
N THR A 28 -14.90 8.85 -17.74
CA THR A 28 -15.37 7.64 -17.03
C THR A 28 -16.18 7.90 -15.78
N MET A 29 -16.14 9.13 -15.22
CA MET A 29 -16.83 9.49 -13.98
C MET A 29 -17.69 10.76 -14.09
N GLY A 30 -17.40 11.66 -15.03
CA GLY A 30 -18.02 12.99 -15.08
C GLY A 30 -19.52 12.99 -15.40
N SER A 31 -20.05 11.90 -15.97
CA SER A 31 -21.48 11.75 -16.29
C SER A 31 -22.22 10.78 -15.37
N LEU A 32 -21.59 10.33 -14.28
CA LEU A 32 -22.26 9.48 -13.30
C LEU A 32 -23.32 10.28 -12.53
N GLN A 33 -24.51 9.69 -12.36
CA GLN A 33 -25.66 10.36 -11.73
C GLN A 33 -25.57 10.38 -10.20
N ASP A 34 -24.84 9.43 -9.60
CA ASP A 34 -24.58 9.38 -8.16
C ASP A 34 -23.11 9.70 -7.89
N GLU A 35 -22.81 10.27 -6.72
CA GLU A 35 -21.43 10.42 -6.26
C GLU A 35 -20.79 9.05 -6.06
N THR A 36 -19.64 8.84 -6.67
CA THR A 36 -18.90 7.58 -6.63
C THR A 36 -17.45 7.86 -6.31
N LEU A 37 -16.90 7.16 -5.33
CA LEU A 37 -15.47 7.19 -5.02
C LEU A 37 -14.74 6.07 -5.76
N ARG A 38 -13.80 6.48 -6.59
CA ARG A 38 -12.80 5.65 -7.24
C ARG A 38 -11.44 5.88 -6.56
N ILE A 39 -10.63 4.83 -6.53
CA ILE A 39 -9.28 4.88 -5.99
C ILE A 39 -8.33 4.27 -6.99
N LEU A 40 -7.26 5.02 -7.28
CA LEU A 40 -6.11 4.53 -8.03
C LEU A 40 -5.07 4.07 -7.01
N PHE A 41 -4.81 2.77 -6.98
CA PHE A 41 -3.82 2.14 -6.13
C PHE A 41 -2.48 2.17 -6.83
N LEU A 42 -1.46 2.77 -6.21
CA LEU A 42 -0.15 2.97 -6.81
C LEU A 42 0.94 2.22 -6.05
N ASP A 43 1.96 1.78 -6.77
CA ASP A 43 3.16 1.19 -6.18
C ASP A 43 4.12 2.28 -5.63
N GLY A 44 5.24 1.85 -5.06
CA GLY A 44 6.22 2.74 -4.42
C GLY A 44 6.93 3.72 -5.36
N ILE A 45 6.74 3.61 -6.67
CA ILE A 45 7.26 4.56 -7.67
C ILE A 45 6.13 5.27 -8.44
N GLY A 46 4.89 5.12 -7.99
CA GLY A 46 3.72 5.80 -8.54
C GLY A 46 3.09 5.13 -9.76
N ARG A 47 3.36 3.86 -10.05
CA ARG A 47 2.70 3.13 -11.14
C ARG A 47 1.35 2.58 -10.70
N LEU A 48 0.38 2.57 -11.61
CA LEU A 48 -0.94 2.03 -11.34
C LEU A 48 -0.90 0.51 -11.13
N ILE A 49 -1.28 0.07 -9.93
CA ILE A 49 -1.53 -1.33 -9.58
C ILE A 49 -2.96 -1.70 -9.97
N ALA A 50 -3.93 -0.89 -9.52
CA ALA A 50 -5.35 -1.13 -9.71
C ALA A 50 -6.15 0.19 -9.77
N ASP A 51 -7.27 0.16 -10.48
CA ASP A 51 -8.27 1.22 -10.55
C ASP A 51 -9.61 0.61 -10.15
N GLU A 52 -10.17 1.06 -9.02
CA GLU A 52 -11.42 0.51 -8.50
C GLU A 52 -12.39 1.58 -8.01
N GLN A 53 -13.68 1.32 -8.24
CA GLN A 53 -14.76 2.03 -7.55
C GLN A 53 -14.99 1.37 -6.20
N VAL A 54 -14.72 2.10 -5.11
CA VAL A 54 -14.68 1.55 -3.75
C VAL A 54 -15.94 1.89 -2.96
N GLN A 55 -16.58 3.04 -3.23
CA GLN A 55 -17.82 3.46 -2.55
C GLN A 55 -18.74 4.17 -3.53
N ARG A 56 -20.05 4.05 -3.30
CA ARG A 56 -21.10 4.77 -4.03
C ARG A 56 -22.02 5.42 -3.01
N GLY A 57 -22.25 6.71 -3.21
CA GLY A 57 -23.10 7.56 -2.40
C GLY A 57 -24.45 7.78 -3.07
N THR A 58 -25.03 8.93 -2.76
CA THR A 58 -26.29 9.40 -3.35
C THR A 58 -26.00 10.49 -4.39
N VAL A 59 -27.05 11.06 -4.99
CA VAL A 59 -26.94 12.23 -5.87
C VAL A 59 -26.39 13.47 -5.15
N HIS A 60 -26.55 13.56 -3.83
CA HIS A 60 -26.25 14.78 -3.06
C HIS A 60 -24.98 14.69 -2.20
N GLN A 61 -24.58 13.48 -1.81
CA GLN A 61 -23.42 13.29 -0.95
C GLN A 61 -22.96 11.83 -0.93
N LEU A 62 -21.66 11.67 -0.76
CA LEU A 62 -20.96 10.45 -0.42
C LEU A 62 -20.31 10.58 0.97
N VAL A 63 -20.62 9.64 1.87
CA VAL A 63 -19.88 9.50 3.13
C VAL A 63 -18.66 8.62 2.88
N ILE A 64 -17.46 9.19 3.04
CA ILE A 64 -16.21 8.46 2.82
C ILE A 64 -15.79 7.71 4.09
N TYR A 65 -15.84 6.38 4.03
CA TYR A 65 -15.38 5.52 5.13
C TYR A 65 -13.90 5.13 4.95
N PRO A 66 -13.01 5.37 5.94
CA PRO A 66 -11.59 5.00 5.84
C PRO A 66 -11.34 3.49 5.74
N ARG A 67 -12.11 2.68 6.48
CA ARG A 67 -11.83 1.24 6.62
C ARG A 67 -11.86 0.47 5.28
N PRO A 68 -12.87 0.63 4.40
CA PRO A 68 -12.85 0.01 3.08
C PRO A 68 -11.67 0.46 2.21
N ILE A 69 -11.29 1.74 2.28
CA ILE A 69 -10.20 2.33 1.49
C ILE A 69 -8.88 1.66 1.85
N PHE A 70 -8.50 1.70 3.13
CA PHE A 70 -7.22 1.17 3.57
C PHE A 70 -7.19 -0.36 3.51
N ARG A 71 -8.33 -1.04 3.70
CA ARG A 71 -8.41 -2.49 3.44
C ARG A 71 -8.04 -2.81 1.99
N ARG A 72 -8.64 -2.13 1.00
CA ARG A 72 -8.31 -2.35 -0.42
C ARG A 72 -6.86 -1.97 -0.71
N ALA A 73 -6.34 -0.90 -0.10
CA ALA A 73 -4.95 -0.48 -0.26
C ALA A 73 -3.97 -1.57 0.19
N MET A 74 -4.23 -2.18 1.36
CA MET A 74 -3.43 -3.29 1.87
C MET A 74 -3.57 -4.55 1.00
N GLU A 75 -4.79 -4.89 0.56
CA GLU A 75 -5.03 -6.03 -0.35
C GLU A 75 -4.27 -5.88 -1.69
N HIS A 76 -4.15 -4.65 -2.20
CA HIS A 76 -3.35 -4.35 -3.41
C HIS A 76 -1.86 -4.17 -3.15
N ASN A 77 -1.43 -4.12 -1.89
CA ASN A 77 -0.07 -3.72 -1.48
C ASN A 77 0.31 -2.35 -2.07
N ALA A 78 -0.61 -1.39 -2.00
CA ALA A 78 -0.41 -0.04 -2.50
C ALA A 78 0.50 0.76 -1.56
N ALA A 79 1.50 1.44 -2.12
CA ALA A 79 2.33 2.38 -1.37
C ALA A 79 1.70 3.77 -1.33
N SER A 80 0.88 4.10 -2.34
CA SER A 80 0.18 5.38 -2.38
C SER A 80 -1.16 5.28 -3.11
N LEU A 81 -2.02 6.27 -2.87
CA LEU A 81 -3.40 6.33 -3.36
C LEU A 81 -3.68 7.68 -4.02
N ILE A 82 -4.44 7.67 -5.11
CA ILE A 82 -5.17 8.86 -5.60
C ILE A 82 -6.66 8.59 -5.40
N LEU A 83 -7.31 9.44 -4.62
CA LEU A 83 -8.75 9.41 -4.42
C LEU A 83 -9.42 10.23 -5.51
N VAL A 84 -10.52 9.74 -6.07
CA VAL A 84 -11.28 10.44 -7.10
C VAL A 84 -12.77 10.29 -6.83
N HIS A 85 -13.51 11.39 -6.73
CA HIS A 85 -14.98 11.34 -6.70
C HIS A 85 -15.60 12.30 -7.70
N ASN A 86 -16.81 11.97 -8.16
CA ASN A 86 -17.56 12.85 -9.07
C ASN A 86 -18.58 13.69 -8.31
N HIS A 87 -18.83 14.91 -8.80
CA HIS A 87 -19.96 15.75 -8.41
C HIS A 87 -20.99 15.80 -9.56
N PRO A 88 -22.16 15.15 -9.42
CA PRO A 88 -23.24 15.21 -10.41
C PRO A 88 -23.78 16.63 -10.65
N SER A 89 -23.60 17.54 -9.69
CA SER A 89 -24.02 18.95 -9.77
C SER A 89 -23.36 19.73 -10.91
N GLY A 90 -22.19 19.26 -11.39
CA GLY A 90 -21.39 19.95 -12.40
C GLY A 90 -20.40 20.97 -11.83
N ASP A 91 -20.41 21.23 -10.52
CA ASP A 91 -19.42 22.07 -9.83
C ASP A 91 -18.32 21.21 -9.20
N ALA A 92 -17.06 21.37 -9.63
CA ALA A 92 -15.94 20.61 -9.09
C ALA A 92 -15.40 21.18 -7.77
N THR A 93 -16.02 22.22 -7.21
CA THR A 93 -15.64 22.78 -5.91
C THR A 93 -15.90 21.75 -4.80
N PRO A 94 -14.85 21.34 -4.03
CA PRO A 94 -15.04 20.38 -2.94
C PRO A 94 -15.89 20.98 -1.83
N SER A 95 -16.76 20.15 -1.25
CA SER A 95 -17.55 20.49 -0.07
C SER A 95 -16.68 20.59 1.20
N GLU A 96 -17.24 21.11 2.29
CA GLU A 96 -16.53 21.08 3.59
C GLU A 96 -16.34 19.63 4.07
N GLU A 97 -17.31 18.77 3.81
CA GLU A 97 -17.29 17.35 4.11
C GLU A 97 -16.14 16.64 3.38
N ASP A 98 -15.92 16.95 2.10
CA ASP A 98 -14.78 16.44 1.32
C ASP A 98 -13.45 16.85 1.95
N LEU A 99 -13.33 18.11 2.35
CA LEU A 99 -12.12 18.65 2.98
C LEU A 99 -11.84 18.01 4.34
N ILE A 100 -12.89 17.75 5.14
CA ILE A 100 -12.79 17.07 6.43
C ILE A 100 -12.39 15.60 6.21
N ALA A 101 -13.08 14.90 5.32
CA ALA A 101 -12.80 13.50 5.00
C ALA A 101 -11.36 13.33 4.48
N THR A 102 -10.92 14.17 3.56
CA THR A 102 -9.55 14.15 3.01
C THR A 102 -8.51 14.29 4.12
N ARG A 103 -8.69 15.26 5.03
CA ARG A 103 -7.77 15.48 6.16
C ARG A 103 -7.71 14.26 7.08
N ALA A 104 -8.85 13.68 7.41
CA ALA A 104 -8.91 12.48 8.24
C ALA A 104 -8.20 11.29 7.58
N LEU A 105 -8.43 11.07 6.27
CA LEU A 105 -7.77 10.01 5.52
C LEU A 105 -6.25 10.21 5.47
N VAL A 106 -5.77 11.44 5.20
CA VAL A 106 -4.32 11.75 5.20
C VAL A 106 -3.70 11.49 6.57
N GLN A 107 -4.41 11.75 7.66
CA GLN A 107 -3.91 11.46 9.00
C GLN A 107 -3.78 9.95 9.24
N ILE A 108 -4.79 9.16 8.87
CA ILE A 108 -4.78 7.70 9.02
C ILE A 108 -3.70 7.07 8.14
N SER A 109 -3.55 7.57 6.91
CA SER A 109 -2.66 7.00 5.91
C SER A 109 -1.19 7.02 6.36
N ARG A 110 -0.79 8.06 7.11
CA ARG A 110 0.54 8.18 7.72
C ARG A 110 0.84 7.07 8.72
N SER A 111 -0.15 6.63 9.49
CA SER A 111 0.03 5.54 10.46
C SER A 111 0.17 4.17 9.80
N LEU A 112 -0.20 4.07 8.52
CA LEU A 112 -0.21 2.82 7.75
C LEU A 112 0.90 2.78 6.69
N ASP A 113 1.77 3.79 6.64
CA ASP A 113 2.78 3.98 5.59
C ASP A 113 2.20 3.91 4.16
N ILE A 114 0.97 4.42 3.99
CA ILE A 114 0.30 4.56 2.68
C ILE A 114 0.12 6.05 2.41
N GLU A 115 0.74 6.58 1.35
CA GLU A 115 0.60 8.00 1.01
C GLU A 115 -0.71 8.29 0.27
N ILE A 116 -1.40 9.37 0.61
CA ILE A 116 -2.45 9.93 -0.26
C ILE A 116 -1.80 11.03 -1.09
N VAL A 117 -1.62 10.77 -2.38
CA VAL A 117 -0.93 11.68 -3.31
C VAL A 117 -1.80 12.88 -3.63
N GLU A 118 -3.09 12.64 -3.89
CA GLU A 118 -4.06 13.65 -4.26
C GLU A 118 -5.49 13.15 -4.02
N HIS A 119 -6.43 14.09 -3.89
CA HIS A 119 -7.86 13.82 -3.95
C HIS A 119 -8.50 14.72 -5.01
N ILE A 120 -9.11 14.11 -6.04
CA ILE A 120 -9.62 14.78 -7.24
C ILE A 120 -11.14 14.73 -7.27
N VAL A 121 -11.78 15.90 -7.34
CA VAL A 121 -13.19 16.07 -7.69
C VAL A 121 -13.32 16.12 -9.21
N VAL A 122 -14.28 15.41 -9.78
CA VAL A 122 -14.52 15.31 -11.23
C VAL A 122 -15.94 15.73 -11.57
N THR A 123 -16.10 16.51 -12.64
CA THR A 123 -17.41 16.81 -13.25
C THR A 123 -17.40 16.40 -14.72
N ASN A 124 -18.50 16.68 -15.41
CA ASN A 124 -18.62 16.43 -16.86
C ASN A 124 -17.62 17.22 -17.72
N SER A 125 -16.98 18.26 -17.18
CA SER A 125 -16.19 19.21 -17.94
C SER A 125 -14.84 19.55 -17.31
N GLU A 126 -14.68 19.37 -16.00
CA GLU A 126 -13.45 19.73 -15.30
C GLU A 126 -13.08 18.78 -14.16
N CYS A 127 -11.87 18.96 -13.64
CA CYS A 127 -11.39 18.29 -12.44
C CYS A 127 -10.78 19.31 -11.49
N ARG A 128 -11.00 19.14 -10.19
CA ARG A 128 -10.40 19.97 -9.16
C ARG A 128 -9.67 19.13 -8.14
N ARG A 129 -8.48 19.58 -7.77
CA ARG A 129 -7.63 18.93 -6.77
C ARG A 129 -7.87 19.55 -5.40
N ILE A 130 -8.07 18.71 -4.40
CA ILE A 130 -8.38 19.12 -3.03
C ILE A 130 -7.09 19.41 -2.27
N MET A 131 -6.10 18.53 -2.40
CA MET A 131 -4.85 18.71 -1.69
C MET A 131 -4.11 19.85 -2.39
N LYS A 132 -3.93 20.97 -1.69
CA LYS A 132 -3.00 22.00 -2.16
C LYS A 132 -1.68 21.29 -2.35
N SER A 133 -1.23 21.24 -3.60
CA SER A 133 0.06 20.69 -3.96
C SER A 133 1.05 21.26 -2.97
N ARG A 134 1.72 20.41 -2.19
CA ARG A 134 2.95 20.87 -1.56
C ARG A 134 3.76 21.44 -2.72
N PRO A 135 4.13 22.73 -2.72
CA PRO A 135 4.92 23.21 -3.83
C PRO A 135 6.15 22.32 -3.87
N ARG A 136 6.43 21.68 -5.02
CA ARG A 136 7.85 21.56 -5.41
C ARG A 136 8.36 23.00 -5.30
N PRO A 137 9.41 23.30 -4.52
CA PRO A 137 9.80 24.68 -4.29
C PRO A 137 10.17 25.29 -5.65
N ASN A 138 9.25 26.07 -6.23
CA ASN A 138 9.43 26.73 -7.50
C ASN A 138 9.80 28.19 -7.21
N THR A 139 11.07 28.46 -7.45
CA THR A 139 11.67 29.70 -7.96
C THR A 139 10.76 30.94 -8.08
N THR A 140 11.23 32.04 -7.45
CA THR A 140 10.87 33.48 -7.61
C THR A 140 9.61 33.97 -6.85
N ALA A 141 9.57 35.07 -6.06
CA ALA A 141 10.47 36.20 -5.86
C ALA A 141 10.22 37.00 -4.54
N LYS A 142 11.33 37.51 -3.94
CA LYS A 142 11.56 38.75 -3.14
C LYS A 142 10.87 38.90 -1.76
N SER A 143 11.55 39.29 -0.68
CA SER A 143 12.52 40.41 -0.48
C SER A 143 13.74 39.97 0.35
N ALA A 144 14.97 40.26 -0.05
CA ALA A 144 15.75 41.51 0.10
C ALA A 144 16.81 41.40 1.22
N GLY A 145 18.09 41.49 0.81
CA GLY A 145 19.31 41.60 1.63
C GLY A 145 19.76 40.26 2.22
N GLN A 146 20.97 39.72 2.01
CA GLN A 146 22.22 40.31 1.54
C GLN A 146 23.20 39.16 1.28
N HIS A 147 24.00 39.23 0.20
CA HIS A 147 25.34 38.64 -0.07
C HIS A 147 25.68 37.20 0.43
N LEU A 148 26.44 36.34 -0.26
CA LEU A 148 27.11 36.23 -1.55
C LEU A 148 27.56 34.74 -1.61
N ARG A 149 27.37 34.12 -2.78
CA ARG A 149 28.03 32.94 -3.37
C ARG A 149 28.93 32.05 -2.47
N ASP A 150 28.56 30.76 -2.36
CA ASP A 150 29.40 29.55 -2.58
C ASP A 150 28.81 28.30 -1.86
N SER A 151 27.66 27.78 -2.31
CA SER A 151 27.04 26.58 -1.66
C SER A 151 26.25 25.67 -2.61
N ALA A 152 26.53 25.73 -3.92
CA ALA A 152 25.75 24.97 -4.92
C ALA A 152 26.13 23.48 -4.98
N SER A 153 27.34 23.10 -4.56
CA SER A 153 27.81 21.71 -4.61
C SER A 153 27.29 20.83 -3.49
N ASP A 154 26.95 21.41 -2.33
CA ASP A 154 26.63 20.66 -1.11
C ASP A 154 25.12 20.32 -0.98
N ARG A 155 24.26 21.02 -1.74
CA ARG A 155 22.81 20.76 -1.76
C ARG A 155 22.43 19.64 -2.72
N SER A 156 23.09 19.53 -3.88
CA SER A 156 22.79 18.49 -4.87
C SER A 156 23.13 17.10 -4.33
N SER A 157 24.21 16.96 -3.57
CA SER A 157 24.59 15.73 -2.89
C SER A 157 23.54 15.26 -1.87
N SER A 158 22.93 16.18 -1.11
CA SER A 158 21.92 15.84 -0.09
C SER A 158 20.54 15.44 -0.65
N GLU A 159 20.14 16.01 -1.79
CA GLU A 159 18.85 15.75 -2.44
C GLU A 159 18.93 14.49 -3.33
N GLN A 160 20.08 14.30 -3.98
CA GLN A 160 20.43 13.07 -4.66
C GLN A 160 20.46 11.89 -3.68
N ALA A 161 21.10 12.05 -2.51
CA ALA A 161 21.14 11.01 -1.47
C ALA A 161 19.74 10.60 -0.96
N ARG A 162 18.79 11.54 -0.84
CA ARG A 162 17.40 11.23 -0.44
C ARG A 162 16.63 10.48 -1.51
N THR A 163 16.84 10.83 -2.77
CA THR A 163 16.20 10.16 -3.91
C THR A 163 16.80 8.77 -4.12
N ASP A 164 18.11 8.63 -3.95
CA ASP A 164 18.82 7.36 -4.00
C ASP A 164 18.35 6.44 -2.86
N GLN A 165 18.13 6.97 -1.65
CA GLN A 165 17.57 6.22 -0.53
C GLN A 165 16.12 5.78 -0.77
N ALA A 166 15.26 6.66 -1.30
CA ALA A 166 13.87 6.32 -1.63
C ALA A 166 13.81 5.24 -2.73
N LEU A 167 14.67 5.35 -3.74
CA LEU A 167 14.81 4.36 -4.80
C LEU A 167 15.34 3.03 -4.26
N ALA A 168 16.31 3.05 -3.35
CA ALA A 168 16.82 1.86 -2.68
C ALA A 168 15.71 1.16 -1.87
N ASN A 169 14.93 1.91 -1.10
CA ASN A 169 13.81 1.37 -0.33
C ASN A 169 12.72 0.77 -1.23
N ALA A 170 12.36 1.44 -2.32
CA ALA A 170 11.38 0.94 -3.29
C ALA A 170 11.88 -0.36 -3.98
N ARG A 171 13.16 -0.41 -4.38
CA ARG A 171 13.79 -1.62 -4.92
C ARG A 171 13.78 -2.76 -3.90
N ARG A 172 14.08 -2.48 -2.63
CA ARG A 172 14.00 -3.47 -1.54
C ARG A 172 12.58 -3.98 -1.35
N ALA A 173 11.56 -3.13 -1.39
CA ALA A 173 10.16 -3.53 -1.26
C ALA A 173 9.70 -4.43 -2.43
N VAL A 174 10.01 -4.05 -3.67
CA VAL A 174 9.70 -4.86 -4.86
C VAL A 174 10.45 -6.19 -4.83
N ARG A 175 11.73 -6.17 -4.46
CA ARG A 175 12.54 -7.38 -4.32
C ARG A 175 11.97 -8.31 -3.26
N ARG A 176 11.61 -7.79 -2.08
CA ARG A 176 10.96 -8.57 -1.01
C ARG A 176 9.65 -9.20 -1.48
N ARG A 177 8.83 -8.47 -2.24
CA ARG A 177 7.59 -9.00 -2.82
C ARG A 177 7.83 -10.14 -3.82
N LEU A 178 8.77 -9.97 -4.74
CA LEU A 178 9.13 -10.99 -5.73
C LEU A 178 9.73 -12.23 -5.06
N LEU A 179 10.64 -12.03 -4.11
CA LEU A 179 11.23 -13.12 -3.36
C LEU A 179 10.13 -13.87 -2.58
N ARG A 180 9.24 -13.19 -1.85
CA ARG A 180 8.10 -13.84 -1.15
C ARG A 180 7.25 -14.72 -2.08
N GLN A 181 6.98 -14.25 -3.30
CA GLN A 181 6.26 -15.04 -4.31
C GLN A 181 7.07 -16.26 -4.80
N GLN A 182 8.38 -16.10 -4.97
CA GLN A 182 9.28 -17.17 -5.39
C GLN A 182 9.54 -18.23 -4.31
N LEU A 183 9.44 -17.87 -3.02
CA LEU A 183 9.79 -18.79 -1.93
C LEU A 183 8.85 -19.99 -1.80
N PHE A 184 7.56 -19.89 -2.14
CA PHE A 184 6.62 -21.00 -1.89
C PHE A 184 5.60 -21.30 -3.00
N GLY A 185 5.76 -20.72 -4.19
CA GLY A 185 5.09 -21.16 -5.43
C GLY A 185 3.56 -21.00 -5.51
N SER A 186 2.89 -20.69 -4.39
CA SER A 186 1.42 -20.61 -4.30
C SER A 186 0.99 -19.26 -3.70
N PRO A 187 0.79 -18.22 -4.54
CA PRO A 187 0.41 -16.89 -4.06
C PRO A 187 -0.91 -16.87 -3.28
N GLU A 188 -1.79 -17.86 -3.49
CA GLU A 188 -3.08 -17.99 -2.78
C GLU A 188 -2.94 -18.42 -1.31
N ILE A 189 -1.84 -19.11 -0.96
CA ILE A 189 -1.61 -19.62 0.40
C ILE A 189 -0.83 -18.61 1.24
N LEU A 190 0.02 -17.80 0.60
CA LEU A 190 0.98 -16.90 1.26
C LEU A 190 0.48 -15.47 1.45
N GLY A 191 -0.82 -15.22 1.31
CA GLY A 191 -1.42 -13.95 1.71
C GLY A 191 -1.34 -13.73 3.22
N GLU A 192 -1.68 -12.54 3.70
CA GLU A 192 -1.90 -12.33 5.13
C GLU A 192 -3.17 -13.07 5.57
N PRO A 193 -3.15 -13.80 6.70
CA PRO A 193 -2.17 -13.75 7.81
C PRO A 193 -1.12 -14.88 7.78
N ALA A 194 -1.05 -15.66 6.70
CA ALA A 194 -0.21 -16.85 6.63
C ALA A 194 1.28 -16.48 6.65
N TRP A 195 1.65 -15.40 5.97
CA TRP A 195 3.01 -14.86 6.03
C TRP A 195 3.41 -14.39 7.43
N ASP A 196 2.52 -13.70 8.13
CA ASP A 196 2.81 -13.20 9.48
C ASP A 196 3.10 -14.38 10.43
N MET A 197 2.37 -15.49 10.29
CA MET A 197 2.66 -16.73 11.03
C MET A 197 4.05 -17.30 10.70
N LEU A 198 4.45 -17.27 9.42
CA LEU A 198 5.77 -17.75 9.00
C LEU A 198 6.90 -16.85 9.53
N VAL A 199 6.70 -15.54 9.55
CA VAL A 199 7.67 -14.58 10.13
C VAL A 199 7.76 -14.76 11.64
N GLU A 200 6.63 -14.89 12.33
CA GLU A 200 6.59 -15.12 13.78
C GLU A 200 7.30 -16.42 14.18
N LEU A 201 7.05 -17.49 13.41
CA LEU A 201 7.74 -18.77 13.58
C LEU A 201 9.24 -18.66 13.30
N PHE A 202 9.65 -17.90 12.29
CA PHE A 202 11.06 -17.69 11.96
C PHE A 202 11.81 -16.93 13.05
N ILE A 203 11.20 -15.90 13.64
CA ILE A 203 11.76 -15.18 14.80
C ILE A 203 11.99 -16.16 15.95
N HIS A 204 10.98 -16.97 16.28
CA HIS A 204 11.06 -17.97 17.35
C HIS A 204 12.13 -19.04 17.09
N GLU A 205 12.28 -19.48 15.84
CA GLU A 205 13.34 -20.41 15.46
C GLU A 205 14.74 -19.77 15.60
N CYS A 206 14.91 -18.50 15.22
CA CYS A 206 16.17 -17.78 15.41
C CYS A 206 16.50 -17.53 16.89
N GLU A 207 15.48 -17.38 17.73
CA GLU A 207 15.64 -17.22 19.19
C GLU A 207 15.78 -18.56 19.94
N ASP A 208 15.67 -19.69 19.24
CA ASP A 208 15.60 -21.05 19.82
C ASP A 208 14.49 -21.20 20.89
N LYS A 209 13.35 -20.52 20.65
CA LYS A 209 12.18 -20.54 21.55
C LYS A 209 11.01 -21.25 20.87
N PRO A 210 10.41 -22.27 21.50
CA PRO A 210 9.24 -22.92 20.93
C PRO A 210 7.99 -22.03 21.07
N ILE A 211 7.13 -22.02 20.04
CA ILE A 211 5.84 -21.32 20.05
C ILE A 211 4.67 -22.30 20.00
N SER A 212 3.68 -22.11 20.89
CA SER A 212 2.47 -22.94 20.91
C SER A 212 1.50 -22.55 19.80
N THR A 213 0.60 -23.47 19.42
CA THR A 213 -0.46 -23.18 18.44
C THR A 213 -1.32 -21.98 18.86
N GLY A 214 -1.69 -21.88 20.14
CA GLY A 214 -2.50 -20.79 20.67
C GLY A 214 -1.78 -19.45 20.65
N SER A 215 -0.50 -19.44 21.04
CA SER A 215 0.35 -18.24 21.01
C SER A 215 0.54 -17.73 19.58
N LEU A 216 0.85 -18.62 18.63
CA LEU A 216 1.02 -18.27 17.22
C LEU A 216 -0.27 -17.71 16.62
N CYS A 217 -1.41 -18.32 16.91
CA CYS A 217 -2.71 -17.81 16.44
C CYS A 217 -3.13 -16.51 17.13
N GLY A 218 -2.66 -16.25 18.35
CA GLY A 218 -2.90 -15.01 19.08
C GLY A 218 -2.02 -13.85 18.63
N ALA A 219 -0.84 -14.14 18.07
CA ALA A 219 0.09 -13.15 17.53
C ALA A 219 -0.41 -12.51 16.22
N VAL A 220 -1.29 -13.19 15.48
CA VAL A 220 -1.90 -12.64 14.26
C VAL A 220 -3.18 -11.86 14.57
N GLU A 221 -3.41 -10.74 13.88
CA GLU A 221 -4.59 -9.88 14.08
C GLU A 221 -5.90 -10.46 13.49
N ARG A 222 -6.25 -11.71 13.83
CA ARG A 222 -7.47 -12.38 13.36
C ARG A 222 -8.17 -13.17 14.47
N PRO A 223 -9.49 -13.40 14.34
CA PRO A 223 -10.19 -14.31 15.25
C PRO A 223 -9.53 -15.69 15.26
N LEU A 224 -9.43 -16.31 16.46
CA LEU A 224 -8.74 -17.58 16.67
C LEU A 224 -9.17 -18.68 15.68
N SER A 225 -10.48 -18.79 15.39
CA SER A 225 -11.00 -19.77 14.43
C SER A 225 -10.53 -19.54 12.98
N SER A 226 -10.29 -18.29 12.60
CA SER A 226 -9.75 -17.93 11.28
C SER A 226 -8.24 -18.17 11.22
N ALA A 227 -7.52 -17.82 12.29
CA ALA A 227 -6.09 -18.11 12.42
C ALA A 227 -5.82 -19.63 12.37
N MET A 228 -6.61 -20.44 13.10
CA MET A 228 -6.50 -21.90 13.08
C MET A 228 -6.72 -22.49 11.68
N ARG A 229 -7.64 -21.95 10.87
CA ARG A 229 -7.83 -22.39 9.47
C ARG A 229 -6.60 -22.09 8.61
N VAL A 230 -5.96 -20.95 8.82
CA VAL A 230 -4.74 -20.59 8.09
C VAL A 230 -3.58 -21.49 8.50
N LEU A 231 -3.42 -21.72 9.80
CA LEU A 231 -2.42 -22.65 10.33
C LEU A 231 -2.63 -24.06 9.76
N GLN A 232 -3.87 -24.54 9.68
CA GLN A 232 -4.16 -25.82 9.06
C GLN A 232 -3.74 -25.85 7.58
N LYS A 233 -4.07 -24.81 6.80
CA LYS A 233 -3.62 -24.71 5.41
C LYS A 233 -2.10 -24.72 5.26
N LEU A 234 -1.39 -24.07 6.18
CA LEU A 234 0.08 -24.08 6.20
C LEU A 234 0.64 -25.48 6.52
N CYS A 235 -0.01 -26.24 7.41
CA CYS A 235 0.31 -27.64 7.65
C CYS A 235 0.03 -28.51 6.41
N ASP A 236 -1.14 -28.34 5.79
CA ASP A 236 -1.56 -29.11 4.60
C ASP A 236 -0.64 -28.84 3.40
N ALA A 237 -0.08 -27.63 3.33
CA ALA A 237 0.93 -27.24 2.32
C ALA A 237 2.37 -27.63 2.70
N GLU A 238 2.56 -28.38 3.79
CA GLU A 238 3.86 -28.82 4.31
C GLU A 238 4.85 -27.67 4.58
N LEU A 239 4.33 -26.47 4.85
CA LEU A 239 5.15 -25.30 5.13
C LEU A 239 5.58 -25.23 6.61
N ILE A 240 4.74 -25.79 7.48
CA ILE A 240 4.96 -25.87 8.92
C ILE A 240 4.51 -27.24 9.41
N TYR A 241 5.03 -27.68 10.55
CA TYR A 241 4.59 -28.90 11.19
C TYR A 241 4.36 -28.69 12.69
N ARG A 242 3.56 -29.57 13.29
CA ARG A 242 3.35 -29.59 14.74
C ARG A 242 4.27 -30.61 15.37
N ALA A 243 4.93 -30.21 16.45
CA ALA A 243 5.81 -31.07 17.24
C ALA A 243 5.30 -31.12 18.67
N GLU A 244 5.36 -32.30 19.28
CA GLU A 244 5.06 -32.47 20.71
C GLU A 244 6.24 -31.96 21.55
N ASP A 245 5.92 -31.38 22.72
CA ASP A 245 6.91 -30.99 23.70
C ASP A 245 7.68 -32.23 24.22
N PRO A 246 9.00 -32.33 24.03
CA PRO A 246 9.79 -33.47 24.48
C PRO A 246 9.77 -33.68 26.01
N SER A 247 9.38 -32.66 26.78
CA SER A 247 9.41 -32.68 28.25
C SER A 247 8.12 -33.18 28.90
N ASP A 248 6.96 -33.03 28.26
CA ASP A 248 5.64 -33.39 28.82
C ASP A 248 4.68 -34.01 27.78
N GLY A 249 4.91 -33.86 26.46
CA GLY A 249 4.04 -34.37 25.39
C GLY A 249 2.64 -33.74 25.31
N ARG A 250 2.21 -33.00 26.35
CA ARG A 250 0.90 -32.34 26.44
C ARG A 250 0.79 -31.05 25.62
N ARG A 251 1.91 -30.41 25.32
CA ARG A 251 1.96 -29.15 24.57
C ARG A 251 2.33 -29.43 23.13
N GLN A 252 1.55 -28.85 22.20
CA GLN A 252 1.85 -28.87 20.78
C GLN A 252 2.49 -27.55 20.36
N PHE A 253 3.74 -27.63 19.95
CA PHE A 253 4.46 -26.53 19.34
C PHE A 253 4.33 -26.56 17.83
N VAL A 254 4.53 -25.41 17.22
CA VAL A 254 4.55 -25.26 15.76
C VAL A 254 5.97 -24.90 15.36
N ARG A 255 6.45 -25.52 14.28
CA ARG A 255 7.79 -25.32 13.73
C ARG A 255 7.72 -25.12 12.22
N LEU A 256 8.67 -24.35 11.66
CA LEU A 256 8.83 -24.26 10.21
C LEU A 256 9.37 -25.57 9.66
N ALA A 257 8.92 -25.97 8.47
CA ALA A 257 9.59 -27.04 7.74
C ALA A 257 11.06 -26.63 7.45
N PRO A 258 12.05 -27.54 7.52
CA PRO A 258 13.46 -27.17 7.35
C PRO A 258 13.74 -26.44 6.02
N SER A 259 13.05 -26.84 4.95
CA SER A 259 13.18 -26.19 3.65
C SER A 259 12.62 -24.76 3.65
N VAL A 260 11.56 -24.50 4.43
CA VAL A 260 10.96 -23.18 4.62
C VAL A 260 11.86 -22.29 5.48
N ALA A 261 12.38 -22.82 6.58
CA ALA A 261 13.33 -22.11 7.43
C ALA A 261 14.57 -21.67 6.64
N HIS A 262 15.16 -22.58 5.84
CA HIS A 262 16.30 -22.26 4.97
C HIS A 262 15.98 -21.14 3.96
N ARG A 263 14.79 -21.19 3.34
CA ARG A 263 14.32 -20.17 2.41
C ARG A 263 14.08 -18.82 3.09
N LEU A 264 13.51 -18.81 4.30
CA LEU A 264 13.31 -17.60 5.09
C LEU A 264 14.63 -17.00 5.58
N HIS A 265 15.61 -17.83 5.96
CA HIS A 265 16.98 -17.37 6.22
C HIS A 265 17.55 -16.64 5.00
N ALA A 266 17.54 -17.27 3.82
CA ALA A 266 18.01 -16.61 2.60
C ALA A 266 17.27 -15.29 2.33
N TYR A 267 15.94 -15.29 2.48
CA TYR A 267 15.11 -14.10 2.29
C TYR A 267 15.46 -12.94 3.24
N PHE A 268 15.61 -13.21 4.53
CA PHE A 268 15.89 -12.18 5.53
C PHE A 268 17.37 -11.77 5.53
N SER A 269 18.29 -12.67 5.16
CA SER A 269 19.71 -12.35 4.97
C SER A 269 19.97 -11.51 3.72
N GLU A 270 19.18 -11.67 2.64
CA GLU A 270 19.27 -10.82 1.44
C GLU A 270 18.79 -9.37 1.64
N GLY A 271 18.10 -9.09 2.75
CA GLY A 271 17.53 -7.77 3.08
C GLY A 271 18.31 -6.94 4.10
N GLY A 272 19.41 -7.47 4.63
CA GLY A 272 20.32 -6.75 5.53
C GLY A 272 21.44 -6.09 4.73
N GLU A 273 21.43 -4.77 4.64
CA GLU A 273 22.64 -4.03 4.28
C GLU A 273 23.48 -3.82 5.54
N THR A 274 24.71 -4.34 5.54
CA THR A 274 25.87 -3.52 5.91
C THR A 274 25.93 -2.28 5.02
#